data_AF-A0A946MFW1-F1
#
_entry.id   AF-A0A946MFW1-F1
#
_cell.length_a   1.000
_cell.length_b   1.000
_cell.length_c   1.000
_cell.angle_alpha   90.00
_cell.angle_beta   90.00
_cell.angle_gamma   90.00
#
_symmetry.space_group_name_H-M   'P 1'
#
loop_
_entity.id
_entity.type
_entity.pdbx_description
1 polymer ?
#
loop_
_entity_poly.entity_id
_entity_poly.type
_entity_poly.pdbx_seq_one_letter_code
_entity_poly.pdbx_strand_id
1 'polypeptide(L)'
;HVSYTLFGTAAHWVARTLMVLVIAYQVYTQSAMFVLMLVLILVVGLEHPPKRDDTVRLGPVRWCIGIVSLTIPVLCLAPSIIIMR
;
A
#
# COMPACT_ATOMS: atom_id res chain seq x y z
N HIS A 1 -0.63 6.23 -3.24
CA HIS A 1 0.08 7.35 -3.89
C HIS A 1 1.18 6.91 -4.86
N VAL A 2 2.23 6.21 -4.42
CA VAL A 2 3.34 5.79 -5.33
C VAL A 2 2.85 4.82 -6.42
N SER A 3 2.01 3.85 -6.06
CA SER A 3 1.35 2.97 -7.03
C SER A 3 0.53 3.74 -8.08
N TYR A 4 -0.17 4.81 -7.69
CA TYR A 4 -0.95 5.67 -8.61
C TYR A 4 -0.04 6.38 -9.61
N THR A 5 1.13 6.86 -9.18
CA THR A 5 2.11 7.48 -10.09
C THR A 5 2.81 6.49 -11.04
N LEU A 6 2.78 5.19 -10.73
CA LEU A 6 3.38 4.13 -11.56
C LEU A 6 2.37 3.49 -12.53
N PHE A 7 1.14 3.26 -12.05
CA PHE A 7 0.14 2.44 -12.73
C PHE A 7 -1.18 3.18 -13.02
N GLY A 8 -1.30 4.45 -12.63
CA GLY A 8 -2.51 5.25 -12.83
C GLY A 8 -3.74 4.62 -12.17
N THR A 9 -4.80 4.42 -12.95
CA THR A 9 -6.09 3.88 -12.49
C THR A 9 -5.99 2.45 -11.94
N ALA A 10 -5.06 1.63 -12.43
CA ALA A 10 -4.84 0.26 -11.93
C ALA A 10 -4.34 0.23 -10.47
N ALA A 11 -3.78 1.33 -9.96
CA ALA A 11 -3.34 1.43 -8.59
C ALA A 11 -4.49 1.35 -7.56
N HIS A 12 -5.71 1.70 -7.95
CA HIS A 12 -6.89 1.56 -7.10
C HIS A 12 -7.17 0.09 -6.79
N TRP A 13 -7.03 -0.78 -7.80
CA TRP A 13 -7.14 -2.23 -7.60
C TRP A 13 -6.03 -2.76 -6.69
N VAL A 14 -4.78 -2.31 -6.88
CA VAL A 14 -3.66 -2.69 -6.01
C VAL A 14 -3.93 -2.29 -4.55
N ALA A 15 -4.41 -1.07 -4.31
CA ALA A 15 -4.72 -0.58 -2.98
C ALA A 15 -5.85 -1.39 -2.31
N ARG A 16 -6.92 -1.72 -3.05
CA ARG A 16 -8.02 -2.54 -2.54
C ARG A 16 -7.58 -3.96 -2.19
N THR A 17 -6.84 -4.62 -3.08
CA THR A 17 -6.33 -5.97 -2.82
C THR A 17 -5.37 -5.99 -1.63
N LEU A 18 -4.48 -5.01 -1.53
CA LEU A 18 -3.55 -4.91 -0.41
C LEU A 18 -4.28 -4.66 0.92
N MET A 19 -5.30 -3.80 0.95
CA MET A 19 -6.11 -3.58 2.15
C MET A 19 -6.79 -4.87 2.61
N VAL A 20 -7.41 -5.62 1.69
CA VAL A 20 -8.05 -6.92 2.02
C VAL A 20 -7.04 -7.92 2.57
N LEU A 21 -5.85 -8.01 1.96
CA LEU A 21 -4.78 -8.90 2.45
C LEU A 21 -4.30 -8.52 3.85
N VAL A 22 -4.12 -7.23 4.15
CA VAL A 22 -3.70 -6.78 5.48
C VAL A 22 -4.77 -7.10 6.53
N ILE A 23 -6.05 -6.87 6.21
CA ILE A 23 -7.16 -7.22 7.12
C ILE A 23 -7.17 -8.73 7.37
N ALA A 24 -7.07 -9.56 6.32
CA ALA A 24 -7.04 -11.01 6.43
C ALA A 24 -5.86 -11.50 7.29
N TYR A 25 -4.67 -10.91 7.11
CA TYR A 25 -3.48 -11.24 7.91
C TYR A 25 -3.63 -10.86 9.39
N GLN A 26 -4.21 -9.68 9.67
CA GLN A 26 -4.51 -9.25 11.04
C GLN A 26 -5.52 -10.17 11.73
N VAL A 27 -6.57 -10.60 11.02
CA VAL A 27 -7.54 -11.59 11.51
C VAL A 27 -6.87 -12.94 11.76
N TYR A 28 -5.99 -13.40 10.86
CA TYR A 28 -5.27 -14.67 11.05
C TYR A 28 -4.32 -14.65 12.26
N THR A 29 -3.61 -13.54 12.47
CA THR A 29 -2.64 -13.39 13.57
C THR A 29 -3.27 -12.97 14.91
N GLN A 30 -4.59 -12.68 14.93
CA GLN A 30 -5.33 -12.19 16.12
C GLN A 30 -4.69 -10.95 16.77
N SER A 31 -3.94 -10.17 16.01
CA SER A 31 -3.22 -9.00 16.50
C SER A 31 -4.01 -7.73 16.25
N ALA A 32 -4.25 -6.93 17.29
CA ALA A 32 -4.88 -5.61 17.15
C ALA A 32 -3.89 -4.49 16.82
N MET A 33 -2.60 -4.81 16.64
CA MET A 33 -1.51 -3.80 16.59
C MET A 33 -1.70 -2.75 15.48
N PHE A 34 -2.22 -3.15 14.33
CA PHE A 34 -2.45 -2.26 13.20
C PHE A 34 -3.92 -1.87 12.99
N VAL A 35 -4.83 -2.20 13.93
CA VAL A 35 -6.26 -1.87 13.81
C VAL A 35 -6.48 -0.37 13.75
N LEU A 36 -5.77 0.42 14.57
CA LEU A 36 -5.86 1.88 14.53
C LEU A 36 -5.43 2.44 13.16
N MET A 37 -4.33 1.92 12.61
CA MET A 37 -3.83 2.33 11.29
C MET A 37 -4.81 1.97 10.18
N LEU A 38 -5.41 0.77 10.22
CA LEU A 38 -6.45 0.34 9.28
C LEU A 38 -7.67 1.26 9.31
N VAL A 39 -8.15 1.60 10.51
CA VAL A 39 -9.29 2.52 10.67
C VAL A 39 -8.96 3.89 10.09
N LEU A 40 -7.78 4.43 10.39
CA LEU A 40 -7.35 5.71 9.83
C LEU A 40 -7.27 5.68 8.31
N ILE A 41 -6.74 4.61 7.71
CA ILE A 41 -6.68 4.46 6.25
C ILE A 41 -8.10 4.41 5.64
N LEU A 42 -9.04 3.72 6.27
CA LEU A 42 -10.42 3.67 5.82
C LEU A 42 -11.11 5.04 5.90
N VAL A 43 -10.81 5.83 6.94
CA VAL A 43 -11.35 7.19 7.12
C VAL A 43 -10.74 8.19 6.14
N VAL A 44 -9.43 8.14 5.92
CA VAL A 44 -8.72 9.00 4.96
C VAL A 44 -9.11 8.67 3.52
N GLY A 45 -9.49 7.41 3.27
CA GLY A 45 -9.87 6.90 1.97
C GLY A 45 -8.68 6.25 1.25
N LEU A 46 -8.97 5.15 0.55
CA LEU A 46 -7.99 4.39 -0.23
C LEU A 46 -7.69 5.01 -1.60
N GLU A 47 -8.49 5.98 -2.02
CA GLU A 47 -8.52 6.50 -3.38
C GLU A 47 -7.84 7.86 -3.42
N HIS A 48 -6.86 7.98 -4.31
CA HIS A 48 -6.24 9.27 -4.56
C HIS A 48 -7.06 9.99 -5.63
N PRO A 49 -7.48 11.26 -5.41
CA PRO A 49 -8.18 12.01 -6.44
C PRO A 49 -7.33 12.09 -7.71
N PRO A 50 -7.95 11.97 -8.91
CA PRO A 50 -7.25 12.03 -10.17
C PRO A 50 -6.52 13.37 -10.29
N LYS A 51 -5.24 13.34 -10.67
CA LYS A 51 -4.49 14.59 -10.83
C LYS A 51 -4.90 15.27 -12.13
N ARG A 52 -4.85 16.60 -12.09
CA ARG A 52 -5.22 17.50 -13.18
C ARG A 52 -4.39 17.30 -14.47
N ASP A 53 -3.16 16.75 -14.36
CA ASP A 53 -2.28 16.44 -15.49
C ASP A 53 -1.58 15.08 -15.29
N ASP A 54 -2.23 13.99 -15.70
CA ASP A 54 -1.70 12.61 -15.63
C ASP A 54 -0.88 12.20 -16.89
N THR A 55 -0.49 13.17 -17.73
CA THR A 55 0.20 12.91 -19.02
C THR A 55 1.72 12.84 -18.94
N VAL A 56 2.32 13.29 -17.83
CA VAL A 56 3.78 13.33 -17.66
C VAL A 56 4.29 12.00 -17.12
N ARG A 57 5.00 11.25 -17.97
CA ARG A 57 5.63 9.98 -17.58
C ARG A 57 6.72 10.21 -16.54
N LEU A 58 6.72 9.37 -15.49
CA LEU A 58 7.77 9.35 -14.48
C LEU A 58 9.13 9.00 -15.14
N GLY A 59 10.18 9.75 -14.83
CA GLY A 59 11.53 9.42 -15.27
C GLY A 59 11.99 8.06 -14.73
N PRO A 60 12.90 7.36 -15.43
CA PRO A 60 13.25 5.96 -15.17
C PRO A 60 13.76 5.70 -13.75
N VAL A 61 14.54 6.63 -13.19
CA VAL A 61 15.05 6.53 -11.81
C VAL A 61 13.91 6.55 -10.79
N ARG A 62 12.94 7.45 -10.95
CA ARG A 62 11.78 7.57 -10.06
C ARG A 62 10.86 6.37 -10.18
N TRP A 63 10.78 5.78 -11.38
CA TRP A 63 10.03 4.55 -11.62
C TRP A 63 10.64 3.35 -10.87
N CYS A 64 11.97 3.16 -10.96
CA CYS A 64 12.66 2.10 -10.22
C CYS A 64 12.49 2.24 -8.71
N ILE A 65 12.69 3.45 -8.16
CA ILE A 65 12.49 3.72 -6.73
C ILE A 65 11.04 3.44 -6.31
N GLY A 66 10.08 3.84 -7.16
CA GLY A 66 8.67 3.56 -6.94
C GLY A 66 8.38 2.07 -6.84
N ILE A 67 8.94 1.25 -7.73
CA ILE A 67 8.80 -0.21 -7.68
C ILE A 67 9.41 -0.79 -6.42
N VAL A 68 10.62 -0.37 -6.04
CA VAL A 68 11.26 -0.84 -4.81
C VAL A 68 10.39 -0.51 -3.60
N SER A 69 9.77 0.68 -3.56
CA SER A 69 8.90 1.08 -2.45
C SER A 69 7.64 0.20 -2.30
N LEU A 70 7.19 -0.49 -3.36
CA LEU A 70 6.06 -1.43 -3.27
C LEU A 70 6.37 -2.67 -2.45
N THR A 71 7.65 -2.93 -2.14
CA THR A 71 8.07 -4.00 -1.23
C THR A 71 7.89 -3.64 0.25
N ILE A 72 7.77 -2.35 0.59
CA ILE A 72 7.68 -1.88 1.99
C ILE A 72 6.52 -2.52 2.76
N PRO A 73 5.27 -2.59 2.25
CA PRO A 73 4.19 -3.22 3.00
C PRO A 73 4.49 -4.69 3.33
N VAL A 74 5.10 -5.43 2.41
CA VAL A 74 5.48 -6.84 2.64
C VAL A 74 6.56 -6.93 3.72
N LEU A 75 7.60 -6.10 3.62
CA LEU A 75 8.71 -6.09 4.58
C LEU A 75 8.32 -5.57 5.97
N CYS A 76 7.37 -4.63 6.05
CA CYS A 76 6.88 -4.05 7.30
C CYS A 76 5.71 -4.83 7.94
N LEU A 77 5.02 -5.70 7.19
CA LEU A 77 4.09 -6.69 7.76
C LEU A 77 4.81 -7.96 8.22
N ALA A 78 5.93 -8.31 7.60
CA ALA A 78 6.78 -9.44 7.97
C ALA A 78 7.67 -9.30 9.24
N PRO A 79 7.95 -8.13 9.86
CA PRO A 79 8.84 -8.09 11.02
C PRO A 79 8.19 -8.74 12.24
N SER A 80 6.86 -8.89 12.29
CA SER A 80 6.20 -9.70 13.32
C SER A 80 6.51 -11.21 13.18
N ILE A 81 6.84 -11.70 11.99
CA ILE A 81 7.28 -13.10 11.77
C ILE A 81 8.72 -13.28 12.25
N ILE A 82 9.56 -12.25 12.12
CA ILE A 82 10.98 -12.33 12.49
C ILE A 82 11.19 -12.11 14.00
N ILE A 83 10.33 -11.31 14.66
CA ILE A 83 10.40 -11.05 16.11
C ILE A 83 9.72 -12.15 16.94
N MET A 84 8.81 -12.94 16.35
CA MET A 84 8.35 -14.20 16.96
C MET A 84 9.40 -15.30 16.79
N ARG A 85 10.52 -15.17 17.50
CA ARG A 85 11.46 -16.26 17.77
C ARG A 85 11.89 -16.22 19.23
#